data_AF-A0A151RLV7-F1
#
_entry.id   AF-A0A151RLV7-F1
#
_cell.length_a   1.000
_cell.length_b   1.000
_cell.length_c   1.000
_cell.angle_alpha   90.00
_cell.angle_beta   90.00
_cell.angle_gamma   90.00
#
_symmetry.space_group_name_H-M   'P 1'
#
loop_
_entity.id
_entity.type
_entity.pdbx_description
1 polymer ?
#
loop_
_entity_poly.entity_id
_entity_poly.type
_entity_poly.pdbx_seq_one_letter_code
_entity_poly.pdbx_strand_id
1 'polypeptide(L)' 'MDSPSCSICLEVLSNGSKAICMPQPCFHIFHQNCIVKWLNISGTCPLCRRTI' A
#
# COMPACT_ATOMS: atom_id res chain seq x y z
N MET A 1 1.74 7.16 -18.97
CA MET A 1 1.87 5.70 -18.69
C MET A 1 2.29 5.64 -17.23
N ASP A 2 1.34 5.83 -16.34
CA ASP A 2 1.62 6.00 -14.92
C ASP A 2 1.50 4.63 -14.27
N SER A 3 2.66 3.99 -14.06
CA SER A 3 2.73 2.74 -13.31
C SER A 3 2.29 2.99 -11.87
N PRO A 4 1.54 2.08 -11.25
CA PRO A 4 1.14 2.24 -9.86
C PRO A 4 2.41 2.36 -8.99
N SER A 5 2.44 3.35 -8.09
CA SER A 5 3.55 3.58 -7.17
C SER A 5 3.08 3.47 -5.72
N CYS A 6 3.95 2.95 -4.85
CA CYS A 6 3.65 2.77 -3.45
C CYS A 6 3.80 4.11 -2.72
N SER A 7 2.72 4.70 -2.20
CA SER A 7 2.78 6.00 -1.49
C SER A 7 3.53 5.98 -0.15
N ILE A 8 4.01 4.81 0.30
CA ILE A 8 4.77 4.64 1.54
C ILE A 8 6.28 4.82 1.29
N CYS A 9 6.82 4.19 0.25
CA CYS A 9 8.24 4.31 -0.13
C CYS A 9 8.48 5.16 -1.38
N LEU A 10 7.42 5.60 -2.05
CA LEU A 10 7.43 6.36 -3.30
C LEU A 10 8.09 5.64 -4.49
N GLU A 11 8.20 4.31 -4.41
CA GLU A 11 8.75 3.47 -5.49
C GLU A 11 7.65 2.84 -6.34
N VAL A 12 7.99 2.50 -7.60
CA VAL A 12 7.09 1.86 -8.54
C VAL A 12 6.79 0.43 -8.12
N LEU A 13 5.50 0.06 -8.08
CA LEU A 13 5.03 -1.31 -7.90
C LEU A 13 5.35 -2.10 -9.18
N SER A 14 6.58 -2.59 -9.25
CA SER A 14 7.11 -3.31 -10.40
C SER A 14 6.75 -4.81 -10.34
N ASN A 15 6.83 -5.50 -11.47
CA ASN A 15 6.42 -6.91 -11.63
C ASN A 15 7.20 -7.95 -10.81
N GLY A 16 8.15 -7.52 -9.96
CA GLY A 16 8.87 -8.38 -8.99
C GLY A 16 8.61 -8.01 -7.53
N SER A 17 7.91 -6.90 -7.28
CA SER A 17 7.60 -6.44 -5.93
C SER A 17 6.34 -7.13 -5.43
N LYS A 18 6.37 -7.74 -4.24
CA LYS A 18 5.13 -8.24 -3.61
C LYS A 18 4.25 -7.04 -3.26
N ALA A 19 3.21 -6.82 -4.04
CA ALA A 19 2.18 -5.82 -3.82
C ALA A 19 0.95 -6.46 -3.18
N ILE A 20 0.27 -5.73 -2.32
CA ILE A 20 -1.01 -6.13 -1.73
C ILE A 20 -2.01 -5.00 -1.93
N CYS A 21 -3.21 -5.38 -2.36
CA CYS A 21 -4.33 -4.48 -2.50
C CYS A 21 -5.14 -4.50 -1.21
N MET A 22 -5.49 -3.32 -0.73
CA MET A 22 -6.31 -3.14 0.45
C MET A 22 -7.77 -3.59 0.21
N PRO A 23 -8.42 -4.21 1.21
CA PRO A 23 -9.85 -4.52 1.14
C PRO A 23 -10.73 -3.29 0.92
N GLN A 24 -11.97 -3.55 0.47
CA GLN A 24 -12.98 -2.52 0.27
C GLN A 24 -13.18 -1.68 1.56
N PRO A 25 -13.42 -0.37 1.45
CA PRO A 25 -13.79 0.40 0.26
C PRO A 25 -12.62 1.14 -0.41
N CYS A 26 -11.36 0.89 -0.04
CA CYS A 26 -10.27 1.78 -0.44
C CYS A 26 -9.41 1.28 -1.62
N PHE A 27 -9.26 -0.04 -1.82
CA PHE A 27 -8.56 -0.62 -2.98
C PHE A 27 -7.16 -0.06 -3.28
N HIS A 28 -6.49 0.47 -2.26
CA HIS A 28 -5.16 1.03 -2.41
C HIS A 28 -4.11 -0.08 -2.45
N ILE A 29 -3.16 0.04 -3.37
CA ILE A 29 -2.11 -0.95 -3.58
C ILE A 29 -0.82 -0.42 -2.97
N PHE A 30 -0.17 -1.24 -2.16
CA PHE A 30 1.12 -0.93 -1.56
C PHE A 30 2.03 -2.14 -1.64
N HIS A 31 3.34 -1.93 -1.47
CA HIS A 31 4.24 -3.04 -1.22
C HIS A 31 3.82 -3.75 0.07
N GLN A 32 3.75 -5.09 0.02
CA GLN A 32 3.43 -5.94 1.15
C GLN A 32 4.30 -5.59 2.35
N ASN A 33 5.60 -5.40 2.14
CA ASN A 33 6.52 -5.01 3.20
C ASN A 33 6.21 -3.63 3.78
N CYS A 34 5.84 -2.66 2.94
CA CYS A 34 5.51 -1.31 3.36
C CYS A 34 4.21 -1.26 4.17
N ILE A 35 3.14 -1.90 3.69
CA ILE A 35 1.87 -1.92 4.43
C ILE A 35 1.97 -2.74 5.72
N VAL A 36 2.74 -3.84 5.74
CA VAL A 36 2.94 -4.63 6.97
C VAL A 36 3.65 -3.81 8.03
N LYS A 37 4.70 -3.08 7.66
CA LYS A 37 5.37 -2.14 8.58
C LYS A 37 4.43 -1.04 9.06
N TRP A 38 3.62 -0.48 8.16
CA TRP A 38 2.66 0.54 8.51
C TRP A 38 1.59 0.02 9.47
N LEU A 39 0.98 -1.13 9.18
CA LEU A 39 0.00 -1.81 10.02
C LEU A 39 0.51 -2.12 11.43
N ASN A 40 1.80 -2.41 11.57
CA ASN A 40 2.43 -2.64 12.87
C ASN A 40 2.44 -1.37 13.75
N ILE A 41 2.46 -0.19 13.13
CA ILE A 41 2.49 1.12 13.80
C ILE A 41 1.08 1.73 13.89
N SER A 42 0.30 1.61 12.83
CA SER A 42 -0.98 2.25 12.63
C SER A 42 -1.81 1.36 11.72
N GLY A 43 -2.82 0.69 12.29
CA GLY A 43 -3.75 -0.21 11.61
C GLY A 43 -4.69 0.46 10.61
N THR A 44 -4.24 1.47 9.88
CA THR A 44 -5.03 2.30 8.97
C THR A 44 -4.38 2.36 7.60
N CYS A 45 -5.14 2.65 6.55
CA CYS A 45 -4.63 2.81 5.20
C CYS A 45 -3.87 4.15 5.09
N PRO A 46 -2.62 4.18 4.59
CA PRO A 46 -1.84 5.43 4.53
C PRO A 46 -2.37 6.46 3.52
N LEU A 47 -3.16 6.04 2.53
CA LEU A 47 -3.74 6.96 1.53
C LEU A 47 -5.04 7.63 2.01
N CYS A 48 -5.98 6.85 2.55
CA CYS A 48 -7.29 7.37 2.98
C CYS A 48 -7.48 7.43 4.50
N ARG A 49 -6.47 7.01 5.28
CA ARG A 49 -6.50 6.93 6.75
C ARG A 49 -7.67 6.11 7.30
N ARG A 50 -8.16 5.16 6.51
CA ARG A 50 -9.26 4.26 6.91
C ARG A 50 -8.71 3.02 7.62
N THR A 51 -9.27 2.68 8.78
CA THR A 51 -8.91 1.45 9.50
C THR A 51 -9.17 0.22 8.63
N ILE A 52 -8.24 -0.72 8.69
CA ILE A 52 -8.21 -1.95 7.90
C ILE A 52 -9.08 -3.01 8.58
#